data_AF-A0A5B0A567-F1
#
_entry.id   AF-A0A5B0A567-F1
#
_cell.length_a   1.000
_cell.length_b   1.000
_cell.length_c   1.000
_cell.angle_alpha   90.00
_cell.angle_beta   90.00
_cell.angle_gamma   90.00
#
_symmetry.space_group_name_H-M   'P 1'
#
loop_
_entity.id
_entity.type
_entity.pdbx_description
1 polymer ?
#
loop_
_entity_poly.entity_id
_entity_poly.type
_entity_poly.pdbx_seq_one_letter_code
_entity_poly.pdbx_strand_id
1 'polypeptide(L)' 'MSTEDQYAAEEAVIERELTEAQFLEFDDYVGFLAHYGARIWELARRHDHPEIAHRHLMKYSDDFLESFNEE' A
#
# COMPACT_ATOMS: atom_id res chain seq x y z
N MET A 1 10.57 17.53 -6.61
CA MET A 1 9.36 16.75 -6.32
C MET A 1 9.08 16.96 -4.85
N SER A 2 7.88 17.41 -4.48
CA SER A 2 7.54 17.61 -3.08
C SER A 2 7.34 16.26 -2.37
N THR A 3 7.37 16.24 -1.04
CA THR A 3 7.02 15.04 -0.25
C THR A 3 5.58 14.58 -0.51
N GLU A 4 4.69 15.53 -0.82
CA GLU A 4 3.29 15.26 -1.17
C GLU A 4 3.18 14.59 -2.54
N ASP A 5 3.94 15.04 -3.54
CA ASP A 5 4.00 14.39 -4.86
C ASP A 5 4.58 12.97 -4.79
N GLN A 6 5.50 12.73 -3.84
CA GLN A 6 6.01 11.39 -3.58
C GLN A 6 4.87 10.53 -3.06
N TYR A 7 4.27 10.88 -1.91
CA TYR A 7 3.21 10.08 -1.30
C TYR A 7 2.07 9.76 -2.26
N ALA A 8 1.61 10.72 -3.06
CA ALA A 8 0.58 10.47 -4.07
C ALA A 8 0.99 9.41 -5.10
N ALA A 9 2.26 9.37 -5.51
CA ALA A 9 2.78 8.35 -6.41
C ALA A 9 2.86 6.96 -5.75
N GLU A 10 3.25 6.89 -4.47
CA GLU A 10 3.26 5.62 -3.73
C GLU A 10 1.84 5.11 -3.40
N GLU A 11 0.91 6.01 -3.06
CA GLU A 11 -0.50 5.71 -2.88
C GLU A 11 -1.11 5.10 -4.16
N ALA A 12 -0.86 5.70 -5.33
CA ALA A 12 -1.32 5.15 -6.61
C ALA A 12 -0.72 3.76 -6.92
N VAL A 13 0.51 3.48 -6.47
CA VAL A 13 1.10 2.14 -6.57
C VAL A 13 0.36 1.17 -5.65
N ILE A 14 0.06 1.58 -4.41
CA ILE A 14 -0.66 0.77 -3.44
C ILE A 14 -2.06 0.42 -3.95
N GLU A 15 -2.82 1.42 -4.41
CA GLU A 15 -4.16 1.24 -4.98
C GLU A 15 -4.14 0.24 -6.13
N ARG A 16 -3.21 0.39 -7.07
CA ARG A 16 -3.06 -0.54 -8.19
C ARG A 16 -2.72 -1.95 -7.73
N GLU A 17 -1.72 -2.12 -6.88
CA GLU A 17 -1.26 -3.44 -6.40
C GLU A 17 -2.39 -4.17 -5.63
N LEU A 18 -3.14 -3.46 -4.77
CA LEU A 18 -4.29 -4.02 -4.05
C LEU A 18 -5.46 -4.35 -4.98
N THR A 19 -5.75 -3.47 -5.94
CA THR A 19 -6.80 -3.71 -6.95
C THR A 19 -6.45 -4.91 -7.84
N GLU A 20 -5.20 -5.07 -8.25
CA GLU A 20 -4.77 -6.24 -9.03
C GLU A 20 -4.85 -7.53 -8.21
N ALA A 21 -4.52 -7.46 -6.91
CA ALA A 21 -4.55 -8.60 -6.01
C ALA A 21 -5.95 -9.24 -5.85
N GLN A 22 -7.03 -8.48 -6.08
CA GLN A 22 -8.40 -9.00 -6.02
C GLN A 22 -8.67 -10.14 -7.02
N PHE A 23 -7.90 -10.18 -8.12
CA PHE A 23 -8.05 -11.17 -9.19
C PHE A 23 -7.19 -12.41 -8.96
N LEU A 24 -6.43 -12.46 -7.87
CA LEU A 24 -5.65 -13.62 -7.48
C LEU A 24 -6.57 -14.72 -6.94
N GLU A 25 -6.13 -15.97 -7.11
CA GLU A 25 -6.73 -17.09 -6.39
C GLU A 25 -6.56 -16.88 -4.88
N PHE A 26 -7.48 -17.42 -4.07
CA PHE A 26 -7.54 -17.13 -2.63
C PHE A 26 -6.20 -17.35 -1.90
N ASP A 27 -5.52 -18.45 -2.19
CA ASP A 27 -4.23 -18.78 -1.56
C ASP A 27 -3.14 -17.75 -1.92
N ASP A 28 -3.12 -17.29 -3.17
CA ASP A 28 -2.18 -16.27 -3.66
C ASP A 28 -2.52 -14.89 -3.09
N TYR A 29 -3.81 -14.57 -2.95
CA TYR A 29 -4.29 -13.34 -2.30
C TYR A 29 -3.86 -13.26 -0.83
N VAL A 30 -4.06 -14.33 -0.07
CA VAL A 30 -3.63 -14.40 1.34
C VAL A 30 -2.10 -14.29 1.44
N GLY A 31 -1.37 -14.97 0.54
CA GLY A 31 0.09 -14.86 0.47
C GLY A 31 0.56 -13.43 0.18
N PHE A 32 -0.09 -12.76 -0.78
CA PHE A 32 0.17 -11.36 -1.10
C PHE A 32 -0.04 -10.46 0.12
N LEU A 33 -1.20 -10.54 0.79
CA LEU A 33 -1.50 -9.72 1.97
C LEU A 33 -0.51 -9.96 3.12
N ALA A 34 -0.11 -11.22 3.35
CA ALA A 34 0.84 -11.58 4.40
C ALA A 34 2.21 -10.90 4.23
N HIS A 35 2.59 -10.56 3.00
CA HIS A 35 3.86 -9.90 2.67
C HIS A 35 3.72 -8.40 2.36
N TYR A 36 2.50 -7.88 2.30
CA TYR A 36 2.25 -6.53 1.81
C TYR A 36 2.77 -5.44 2.74
N GLY A 37 2.78 -5.68 4.06
CA GLY A 37 3.42 -4.75 5.00
C GLY A 37 4.92 -4.53 4.71
N ALA A 38 5.64 -5.57 4.27
CA ALA A 38 7.04 -5.45 3.88
C ALA A 38 7.19 -4.62 2.60
N ARG A 39 6.26 -4.78 1.64
CA ARG A 39 6.20 -3.98 0.42
C ARG A 39 6.01 -2.49 0.72
N ILE A 40 5.11 -2.16 1.65
CA ILE A 40 4.90 -0.77 2.10
C ILE A 40 6.16 -0.20 2.77
N TRP A 41 6.86 -1.01 3.58
CA TRP A 41 8.15 -0.62 4.16
C TRP A 41 9.23 -0.30 3.09
N GLU A 42 9.25 -1.03 1.97
CA GLU A 42 10.16 -0.76 0.86
C GLU A 42 9.86 0.51 0.08
N LEU A 43 8.61 0.98 0.08
CA LEU A 43 8.22 2.28 -0.44
C LEU A 43 8.67 3.37 0.54
N ALA A 44 8.33 3.20 1.82
CA ALA A 44 8.62 4.15 2.89
C ALA A 44 10.12 4.47 3.06
N ARG A 45 11.02 3.49 2.88
CA ARG A 45 12.48 3.70 2.99
C ARG A 45 13.08 4.70 1.99
N ARG A 46 12.31 5.14 0.99
CA ARG A 46 12.76 6.11 -0.04
C ARG A 46 12.60 7.56 0.41
N HIS A 47 11.88 7.80 1.50
CA HIS A 47 11.65 9.13 2.05
C HIS A 47 12.67 9.49 3.12
N ASP A 48 12.83 10.79 3.40
CA ASP A 48 13.70 11.32 4.45
C ASP A 48 13.30 10.84 5.86
N HIS A 49 12.02 10.50 6.06
CA HIS A 49 11.47 10.00 7.31
C HIS A 49 10.69 8.69 7.09
N PRO A 50 11.37 7.54 6.98
CA PRO A 50 10.75 6.26 6.63
C PRO A 50 9.64 5.82 7.58
N GLU A 51 9.76 6.07 8.88
CA GLU A 51 8.77 5.66 9.87
C GLU A 51 7.45 6.44 9.73
N ILE A 52 7.55 7.73 9.37
CA ILE A 52 6.39 8.58 9.12
C ILE A 52 5.73 8.15 7.81
N ALA A 53 6.53 7.96 6.76
CA ALA A 53 6.07 7.47 5.47
C ALA A 53 5.37 6.11 5.59
N HIS A 54 5.95 5.17 6.33
CA HIS A 54 5.37 3.86 6.53
C HIS A 54 4.01 3.94 7.24
N ARG A 55 3.92 4.74 8.30
CA ARG A 55 2.64 4.92 9.02
C ARG A 55 1.57 5.50 8.10
N HIS A 56 1.92 6.49 7.28
CA HIS A 56 1.03 7.10 6.32
C HIS A 56 0.54 6.11 5.26
N LEU A 57 1.47 5.43 4.58
CA LEU A 57 1.18 4.47 3.52
C LEU A 57 0.42 3.23 4.02
N MET A 58 0.74 2.75 5.23
CA MET A 58 0.01 1.65 5.86
C MET A 58 -1.44 2.05 6.16
N LYS A 59 -1.65 3.25 6.75
CA LYS A 59 -2.99 3.76 6.99
C LYS A 59 -3.79 3.89 5.68
N TYR A 60 -3.17 4.43 4.63
CA TYR A 60 -3.81 4.53 3.33
C TYR A 60 -4.22 3.15 2.76
N SER A 61 -3.34 2.16 2.86
CA SER A 61 -3.64 0.78 2.45
C SER A 61 -4.81 0.17 3.22
N ASP A 62 -4.86 0.38 4.54
CA ASP A 62 -5.95 -0.13 5.39
C ASP A 62 -7.28 0.56 5.04
N ASP A 63 -7.28 1.90 4.94
CA ASP A 63 -8.45 2.71 4.57
C ASP A 63 -8.98 2.28 3.18
N PHE A 64 -8.09 2.03 2.22
CA PHE A 64 -8.46 1.56 0.88
C PHE A 64 -9.15 0.19 0.95
N LEU A 65 -8.56 -0.79 1.65
CA LEU A 65 -9.15 -2.13 1.79
C LEU A 65 -10.49 -2.11 2.52
N GLU A 66 -10.68 -1.24 3.51
CA GLU A 66 -11.98 -1.06 4.17
C GLU A 66 -13.02 -0.57 3.16
N SER A 67 -12.72 0.52 2.43
CA SER A 67 -13.64 1.06 1.41
C SER A 67 -13.95 0.07 0.29
N PHE A 68 -12.94 -0.69 -0.14
CA PHE A 68 -13.04 -1.64 -1.23
C PHE A 68 -13.90 -2.87 -0.91
N ASN A 69 -14.01 -3.24 0.37
CA ASN A 69 -14.86 -4.35 0.82
C ASN A 69 -16.32 -3.93 1.12
N GLU A 70 -16.61 -2.63 1.17
CA GLU A 70 -17.96 -2.10 1.42
C GLU A 70 -18.78 -1.91 0.12
N GLU A 71 -18.16 -2.02 -1.06
CA GLU A 71 -18.81 -1.97 -2.39
C GLU A 71 -19.25 -3.36 -2.90
#